data_AF-A0A176Y8C3-F1
#
_entry.id   AF-A0A176Y8C3-F1
#
_cell.length_a   1.000
_cell.length_b   1.000
_cell.length_c   1.000
_cell.angle_alpha   90.00
_cell.angle_beta   90.00
_cell.angle_gamma   90.00
#
_symmetry.space_group_name_H-M   'P 1'
#
loop_
_entity.id
_entity.type
_entity.pdbx_description
1 polymer ?
#
loop_
_entity_poly.entity_id
_entity_poly.type
_entity_poly.pdbx_seq_one_letter_code
_entity_poly.pdbx_strand_id
1 'polypeptide(L)'
;MSEALKSSFVAFLVFAILAQSAVADPQHGKDIAKRWCSSCHVVESGQTNAIDHAPPFSQIARTPEFDQKQLAFLLLRPHPNMPSLSLQRSEISDLAEYIRSLK
;
A
#
# COMPACT_ATOMS: atom_id res chain seq x y z
N MET A 1 40.11 -33.93 2.92
CA MET A 1 39.34 -33.42 1.75
C MET A 1 37.89 -33.06 2.11
N SER A 2 37.37 -33.39 3.30
CA SER A 2 35.99 -33.10 3.73
C SER A 2 35.77 -31.69 4.30
N GLU A 3 36.80 -31.04 4.83
CA GLU A 3 36.63 -29.80 5.59
C GLU A 3 36.55 -28.55 4.69
N ALA A 4 37.19 -28.55 3.52
CA ALA A 4 37.06 -27.48 2.53
C ALA A 4 35.68 -27.45 1.86
N LEU A 5 35.04 -28.63 1.70
CA LEU A 5 33.72 -28.74 1.08
C LEU A 5 32.61 -28.26 2.04
N LYS A 6 32.78 -28.49 3.35
CA LYS A 6 31.88 -27.95 4.40
C LYS A 6 31.96 -26.42 4.48
N SER A 7 33.18 -25.86 4.43
CA SER A 7 33.37 -24.41 4.52
C SER A 7 32.83 -23.67 3.29
N SER A 8 32.85 -24.30 2.11
CA SER A 8 32.26 -23.73 0.88
C SER A 8 30.73 -23.76 0.90
N PHE A 9 30.10 -24.76 1.53
CA PHE A 9 28.65 -24.90 1.58
C PHE A 9 27.99 -23.90 2.56
N VAL A 10 28.67 -23.58 3.66
CA VAL A 10 28.18 -22.59 4.65
C VAL A 10 28.17 -21.17 4.07
N ALA A 11 29.15 -20.82 3.23
CA ALA A 11 29.23 -19.50 2.61
C ALA A 11 28.09 -19.22 1.62
N PHE A 12 27.52 -20.25 0.99
CA PHE A 12 26.46 -20.10 -0.02
C PHE A 12 25.06 -19.93 0.60
N LEU A 13 24.84 -20.45 1.81
CA LEU A 13 23.54 -20.39 2.51
C LEU A 13 23.24 -19.05 3.17
N VAL A 14 24.26 -18.23 3.44
CA VAL A 14 24.07 -16.92 4.09
C VAL A 14 23.52 -15.86 3.13
N PHE A 15 23.66 -16.05 1.81
CA PHE A 15 23.27 -15.03 0.81
C PHE A 15 21.77 -15.02 0.46
N ALA A 16 21.00 -16.04 0.86
CA ALA A 16 19.64 -16.26 0.37
C ALA A 16 18.51 -15.71 1.28
N ILE A 17 18.83 -15.08 2.42
CA ILE A 17 17.82 -14.66 3.43
C ILE A 17 17.69 -13.12 3.50
N LEU A 18 18.09 -12.39 2.46
CA LEU A 18 17.64 -11.02 2.30
C LEU A 18 16.20 -11.07 1.77
N ALA A 19 15.24 -11.21 2.68
CA ALA A 19 13.86 -10.86 2.40
C ALA A 19 13.87 -9.38 2.03
N GLN A 20 13.92 -9.10 0.72
CA GLN A 20 13.88 -7.75 0.19
C GLN A 20 12.54 -7.17 0.60
N SER A 21 12.52 -6.28 1.58
CA SER A 21 11.36 -5.44 1.86
C SER A 21 11.08 -4.68 0.58
N ALA A 22 10.04 -5.08 -0.17
CA ALA A 22 9.64 -4.35 -1.37
C ALA A 22 9.30 -2.92 -0.94
N VAL A 23 10.00 -1.95 -1.53
CA VAL A 23 9.70 -0.53 -1.33
C VAL A 23 8.31 -0.28 -1.94
N ALA A 24 7.47 0.47 -1.23
CA ALA A 24 6.14 0.81 -1.72
C ALA A 24 6.23 1.59 -3.03
N ASP A 25 5.36 1.26 -3.99
CA ASP A 25 5.26 1.92 -5.28
C ASP A 25 4.02 2.85 -5.31
N PRO A 26 4.20 4.17 -5.13
CA PRO A 26 3.08 5.11 -5.15
C PRO A 26 2.41 5.24 -6.52
N GLN A 27 3.09 4.88 -7.62
CA GLN A 27 2.48 4.91 -8.95
C GLN A 27 1.51 3.73 -9.11
N HIS A 28 1.88 2.54 -8.64
CA HIS A 28 0.95 1.42 -8.55
C HIS A 28 -0.21 1.73 -7.57
N GLY A 29 0.07 2.39 -6.45
CA GLY A 29 -0.93 2.88 -5.51
C GLY A 29 -1.95 3.84 -6.15
N LYS A 30 -1.48 4.73 -7.04
CA LYS A 30 -2.34 5.61 -7.83
C LYS A 30 -3.28 4.82 -8.75
N ASP A 31 -2.78 3.79 -9.41
CA ASP A 31 -3.58 2.97 -10.32
C ASP A 31 -4.66 2.18 -9.55
N ILE A 32 -4.32 1.66 -8.37
CA ILE A 32 -5.28 1.05 -7.43
C ILE A 32 -6.36 2.07 -7.03
N ALA A 33 -5.96 3.28 -6.63
CA ALA A 33 -6.88 4.33 -6.21
C ALA A 33 -7.88 4.70 -7.32
N LYS A 34 -7.40 4.85 -8.55
CA LYS A 34 -8.25 5.13 -9.72
C LYS A 34 -9.20 3.99 -10.05
N ARG A 35 -8.77 2.75 -9.88
CA ARG A 35 -9.62 1.59 -10.20
C ARG A 35 -10.72 1.37 -9.16
N TRP A 36 -10.37 1.50 -7.88
CA TRP A 36 -11.20 1.00 -6.80
C TRP A 36 -11.83 2.08 -5.92
N CYS A 37 -11.25 3.27 -5.89
CA CYS A 37 -11.62 4.29 -4.91
C CYS A 37 -12.30 5.51 -5.56
N SER A 38 -12.06 5.76 -6.85
CA SER A 38 -12.53 6.98 -7.53
C SER A 38 -14.03 7.09 -7.74
N SER A 39 -14.79 6.00 -7.57
CA SER A 39 -16.26 6.04 -7.64
C SER A 39 -16.87 6.80 -6.46
N CYS A 40 -16.15 6.85 -5.34
CA CYS A 40 -16.62 7.48 -4.09
C CYS A 40 -15.71 8.64 -3.68
N HIS A 41 -14.40 8.46 -3.73
CA HIS A 41 -13.41 9.45 -3.29
C HIS A 41 -12.85 10.27 -4.45
N VAL A 42 -12.50 11.53 -4.17
CA VAL A 42 -11.55 12.28 -4.99
C VAL A 42 -10.15 11.73 -4.72
N VAL A 43 -9.56 11.05 -5.70
CA VAL A 43 -8.26 10.38 -5.54
C VAL A 43 -7.10 11.15 -6.15
N GLU A 44 -7.37 12.11 -7.04
CA GLU A 44 -6.37 13.00 -7.62
C GLU A 44 -6.90 14.43 -7.82
N SER A 45 -6.00 15.38 -8.03
CA SER A 45 -6.36 16.77 -8.30
C SER A 45 -7.17 16.89 -9.61
N GLY A 46 -8.17 17.77 -9.61
CA GLY A 46 -9.02 18.02 -10.77
C GLY A 46 -10.17 17.02 -10.97
N GLN A 47 -10.28 15.97 -10.14
CA GLN A 47 -11.45 15.11 -10.15
C GLN A 47 -12.64 15.82 -9.48
N THR A 48 -13.73 16.00 -10.23
CA THR A 48 -14.96 16.66 -9.78
C THR A 48 -16.05 15.69 -9.32
N ASN A 49 -15.90 14.39 -9.60
CA ASN A 49 -16.86 13.36 -9.25
C ASN A 49 -16.41 12.63 -7.98
N ALA A 50 -17.06 12.95 -6.86
CA ALA A 50 -17.05 12.15 -5.65
C ALA A 50 -18.47 12.13 -5.08
N ILE A 51 -18.84 11.04 -4.41
CA ILE A 51 -20.10 11.00 -3.67
C ILE A 51 -19.92 11.92 -2.47
N ASP A 52 -20.90 12.79 -2.20
CA ASP A 52 -20.86 13.97 -1.32
C ASP A 52 -20.44 13.72 0.16
N HIS A 53 -20.16 12.48 0.54
CA HIS A 53 -19.85 12.05 1.90
C HIS A 53 -18.50 11.35 2.07
N ALA A 54 -17.77 11.05 0.99
CA ALA A 54 -16.47 10.40 1.06
C ALA A 54 -15.35 11.46 1.02
N PRO A 55 -14.44 11.51 2.03
CA PRO A 55 -13.40 12.53 2.06
C PRO A 55 -12.41 12.36 0.90
N PRO A 56 -11.89 13.46 0.32
CA PRO A 56 -10.83 13.37 -0.67
C PRO A 56 -9.57 12.74 -0.06
N PHE A 57 -8.77 12.06 -0.88
CA PHE A 57 -7.54 11.43 -0.43
C PHE A 57 -6.56 12.42 0.19
N SER A 58 -6.52 13.67 -0.28
CA SER A 58 -5.72 14.74 0.32
C SER A 58 -6.13 15.07 1.77
N GLN A 59 -7.42 14.94 2.11
CA GLN A 59 -7.88 15.08 3.49
C GLN A 59 -7.50 13.86 4.33
N ILE A 60 -7.65 12.65 3.77
CA ILE A 60 -7.23 11.40 4.44
C ILE A 60 -5.73 11.46 4.75
N ALA A 61 -4.92 11.90 3.79
CA ALA A 61 -3.47 12.03 3.91
C ALA A 61 -3.07 12.92 5.09
N ARG A 62 -3.82 13.98 5.39
CA ARG A 62 -3.55 14.91 6.49
C ARG A 62 -3.96 14.39 7.87
N THR A 63 -4.55 13.21 7.95
CA THR A 63 -4.82 12.55 9.24
C THR A 63 -3.50 12.34 9.99
N PRO A 64 -3.41 12.71 11.29
CA PRO A 64 -2.21 12.46 12.08
C PRO A 64 -1.80 10.99 12.02
N GLU A 65 -0.49 10.75 11.87
CA GLU A 65 0.09 9.40 11.86
C GLU A 65 -0.45 8.46 10.75
N PHE A 66 -1.03 9.01 9.66
CA PHE A 66 -1.48 8.19 8.54
C PHE A 66 -0.33 7.36 7.92
N ASP A 67 -0.53 6.04 7.92
CA ASP A 67 0.40 5.03 7.40
C ASP A 67 -0.35 3.80 6.83
N GLN A 68 0.42 2.79 6.41
CA GLN A 68 -0.12 1.53 5.90
C GLN A 68 -1.02 0.80 6.91
N LYS A 69 -0.68 0.82 8.20
CA LYS A 69 -1.45 0.11 9.23
C LYS A 69 -2.79 0.78 9.44
N GLN A 70 -2.80 2.11 9.48
CA GLN A 70 -4.00 2.91 9.59
C GLN A 70 -4.90 2.68 8.37
N LEU A 71 -4.34 2.66 7.15
CA LEU A 71 -5.11 2.34 5.96
C LEU A 71 -5.70 0.93 6.00
N ALA A 72 -4.90 -0.08 6.37
CA ALA A 72 -5.37 -1.45 6.49
C ALA A 72 -6.55 -1.55 7.48
N PHE A 73 -6.46 -0.86 8.62
CA PHE A 73 -7.54 -0.81 9.61
C PHE A 73 -8.82 -0.14 9.09
N LEU A 74 -8.68 0.94 8.31
CA LEU A 74 -9.83 1.60 7.66
C LEU A 74 -10.51 0.67 6.65
N LEU A 75 -9.74 -0.10 5.89
CA LEU A 75 -10.26 -1.06 4.91
C LEU A 75 -10.98 -2.27 5.55
N LEU A 76 -10.71 -2.58 6.83
CA LEU A 76 -11.44 -3.61 7.58
C LEU A 76 -12.84 -3.17 8.03
N ARG A 77 -13.12 -1.86 8.01
CA ARG A 77 -14.42 -1.30 8.41
C ARG A 77 -15.09 -0.59 7.22
N PRO A 78 -15.46 -1.33 6.16
CA PRO A 78 -16.20 -0.74 5.05
C PRO A 78 -17.53 -0.17 5.56
N HIS A 79 -17.90 1.00 5.04
CA HIS A 79 -19.18 1.65 5.32
C HIS A 79 -20.18 1.33 4.19
N PRO A 80 -21.49 1.63 4.31
CA PRO A 80 -22.55 1.05 3.48
C PRO A 80 -22.37 1.15 1.95
N ASN A 81 -21.59 2.13 1.47
CA ASN A 81 -21.34 2.38 0.05
C ASN A 81 -19.92 2.00 -0.41
N MET A 82 -19.03 1.56 0.48
CA MET A 82 -17.69 1.13 0.14
C MET A 82 -17.67 -0.39 0.05
N PRO A 83 -17.38 -0.99 -1.13
CA PRO A 83 -17.31 -2.44 -1.25
C PRO A 83 -16.11 -2.97 -0.46
N SER A 84 -16.21 -4.22 0.01
CA SER A 84 -15.05 -4.93 0.54
C SER A 84 -14.02 -5.09 -0.58
N LEU A 85 -12.81 -4.56 -0.37
CA LEU A 85 -11.72 -4.67 -1.33
C LEU A 85 -10.84 -5.88 -1.00
N SER A 86 -10.48 -6.65 -2.02
CA SER A 86 -9.50 -7.74 -1.90
C SER A 86 -8.13 -7.23 -2.33
N LEU A 87 -7.48 -6.48 -1.44
CA LEU A 87 -6.12 -5.97 -1.66
C LEU A 87 -5.12 -6.77 -0.84
N GLN A 88 -3.98 -7.09 -1.45
CA GLN A 88 -2.84 -7.68 -0.78
C GLN A 88 -2.12 -6.64 0.09
N ARG A 89 -1.31 -7.12 1.03
CA ARG A 89 -0.54 -6.25 1.92
C ARG A 89 0.38 -5.27 1.17
N SER A 90 1.00 -5.72 0.08
CA SER A 90 1.83 -4.86 -0.79
C SER A 90 0.99 -3.77 -1.44
N GLU A 91 -0.17 -4.11 -2.00
CA GLU A 91 -1.10 -3.17 -2.61
C GLU A 91 -1.61 -2.11 -1.61
N ILE A 92 -1.84 -2.50 -0.36
CA ILE A 92 -2.17 -1.55 0.72
C ILE A 92 -0.97 -0.64 1.04
N SER A 93 0.26 -1.16 0.95
CA SER A 93 1.48 -0.35 1.12
C SER A 93 1.61 0.71 0.04
N ASP A 94 1.45 0.29 -1.21
CA ASP A 94 1.51 1.13 -2.40
C ASP A 94 0.45 2.23 -2.34
N LEU A 95 -0.79 1.84 -1.99
CA LEU A 95 -1.91 2.76 -1.83
C LEU A 95 -1.70 3.76 -0.69
N ALA A 96 -1.17 3.32 0.45
CA ALA A 96 -0.88 4.21 1.58
C ALA A 96 0.21 5.23 1.21
N GLU A 97 1.25 4.81 0.50
CA GLU A 97 2.31 5.71 0.04
C GLU A 97 1.78 6.72 -0.98
N TYR A 98 0.92 6.27 -1.90
CA TYR A 98 0.23 7.19 -2.79
C TYR A 98 -0.61 8.22 -2.04
N ILE A 99 -1.46 7.79 -1.09
CA ILE A 99 -2.28 8.73 -0.30
C ILE A 99 -1.38 9.72 0.44
N ARG A 100 -0.28 9.27 1.05
CA ARG A 100 0.68 10.15 1.74
C ARG A 100 1.28 11.21 0.82
N SER A 101 1.50 10.89 -0.45
CA SER A 101 2.04 11.83 -1.44
C SER A 101 1.08 13.00 -1.77
N LEU A 102 -0.19 12.92 -1.35
CA LEU A 102 -1.24 13.90 -1.64
C LEU A 102 -1.46 14.94 -0.54
N LYS A 103 -0.58 15.02 0.47
CA LYS A 103 -0.66 15.99 1.56
C LYS A 103 -0.60 17.44 1.07
#